data_AF-A0A2N6K0C2-F1
#
_entry.id   AF-A0A2N6K0C2-F1
#
_cell.length_a   1.000
_cell.length_b   1.000
_cell.length_c   1.000
_cell.angle_alpha   90.00
_cell.angle_beta   90.00
_cell.angle_gamma   90.00
#
_symmetry.space_group_name_H-M   'P 1'
#
loop_
_entity.id
_entity.type
_entity.pdbx_description
1 polymer ?
#
loop_
_entity_poly.entity_id
_entity_poly.type
_entity_poly.pdbx_seq_one_letter_code
_entity_poly.pdbx_strand_id
1 'polypeptide(L)'
;MRKFLIDTDTASDDAVAIIMAHRWVDVHVEAVTIVSGNVSVEQGAKNALYTLEVCKASTPVYIGCAKPMLRECSYAHWFHGDDGMGNKFYAEAKSKPQSAHAVDVIIDKIKTYPGEITIVTLGPLTNIATALLRAPEIASLVQRCVIMGGAANTVGNVTPAAEYNIWVDPEAAKIVFHSGMPCEMVGWELIPIRQKNATDGPSCRDA
;
A
#
# COMPACT_ATOMS: atom_id res chain seq x y z
N MET A 1 11.20 -5.18 18.39
CA MET A 1 9.88 -4.90 17.79
C MET A 1 10.05 -3.79 16.78
N ARG A 2 9.93 -4.13 15.50
CA ARG A 2 10.06 -3.20 14.37
C ARG A 2 8.79 -2.37 14.23
N LYS A 3 8.93 -1.06 14.05
CA LYS A 3 7.81 -0.11 13.93
C LYS A 3 7.46 0.09 12.46
N PHE A 4 6.25 -0.31 12.08
CA PHE A 4 5.77 -0.24 10.71
C PHE A 4 4.78 0.90 10.56
N LEU A 5 4.92 1.67 9.49
CA LEU A 5 3.88 2.53 8.95
C LEU A 5 3.46 1.94 7.62
N ILE A 6 2.19 1.53 7.48
CA ILE A 6 1.68 0.89 6.26
C ILE A 6 0.87 1.93 5.49
N ASP A 7 1.28 2.23 4.26
CA ASP A 7 0.58 3.11 3.33
C ASP A 7 -0.05 2.29 2.21
N THR A 8 -1.36 2.36 2.02
CA THR A 8 -2.13 1.37 1.26
C THR A 8 -3.36 1.98 0.60
N ASP A 9 -3.76 1.45 -0.55
CA ASP A 9 -5.01 1.71 -1.27
C ASP A 9 -6.00 0.54 -1.09
N THR A 10 -6.06 0.07 0.15
CA THR A 10 -6.51 -1.25 0.59
C THR A 10 -7.52 -1.99 -0.29
N ALA A 11 -7.00 -2.95 -1.02
CA ALA A 11 -7.73 -4.03 -1.65
C ALA A 11 -7.45 -5.39 -0.97
N SER A 12 -7.87 -6.48 -1.61
CA SER A 12 -7.81 -7.84 -1.04
C SER A 12 -6.42 -8.30 -0.59
N ASP A 13 -5.37 -7.97 -1.35
CA ASP A 13 -4.00 -8.35 -1.05
C ASP A 13 -3.37 -7.46 0.02
N ASP A 14 -3.69 -6.15 0.03
CA ASP A 14 -3.35 -5.26 1.15
C ASP A 14 -3.93 -5.77 2.47
N ALA A 15 -5.20 -6.22 2.45
CA ALA A 15 -5.85 -6.77 3.63
C ALA A 15 -5.06 -7.97 4.18
N VAL A 16 -4.56 -8.84 3.31
CA VAL A 16 -3.68 -9.96 3.69
C VAL A 16 -2.36 -9.45 4.28
N ALA A 17 -1.73 -8.46 3.66
CA ALA A 17 -0.48 -7.87 4.17
C ALA A 17 -0.66 -7.23 5.56
N ILE A 18 -1.77 -6.51 5.77
CA ILE A 18 -2.14 -5.93 7.07
C ILE A 18 -2.35 -7.05 8.12
N ILE A 19 -3.06 -8.13 7.77
CA ILE A 19 -3.24 -9.28 8.67
C ILE A 19 -1.87 -9.89 9.02
N MET A 20 -1.00 -10.11 8.03
CA MET A 20 0.34 -10.66 8.25
C MET A 20 1.17 -9.78 9.19
N ALA A 21 1.16 -8.46 9.00
CA ALA A 21 1.87 -7.52 9.85
C ALA A 21 1.39 -7.59 11.32
N HIS A 22 0.07 -7.65 11.55
CA HIS A 22 -0.50 -7.72 12.90
C HIS A 22 -0.37 -9.09 13.57
N ARG A 23 -0.09 -10.15 12.80
CA ARG A 23 0.16 -11.50 13.33
C ARG A 23 1.64 -11.79 13.57
N TRP A 24 2.54 -10.93 13.11
CA TRP A 24 3.97 -11.12 13.28
C TRP A 24 4.46 -10.60 14.63
N VAL A 25 5.06 -11.47 15.44
CA VAL A 25 5.43 -11.18 16.84
C VAL A 25 6.40 -10.01 17.04
N ASP A 26 7.25 -9.73 16.04
CA ASP A 26 8.25 -8.66 16.09
C ASP A 26 7.85 -7.42 15.28
N VAL A 27 6.57 -7.29 14.90
CA VAL A 27 6.07 -6.11 14.18
C VAL A 27 5.05 -5.38 15.05
N HIS A 28 5.22 -4.07 15.15
CA HIS A 28 4.23 -3.15 15.69
C HIS A 28 3.82 -2.17 14.60
N VAL A 29 2.55 -2.15 14.22
CA VAL A 29 2.04 -1.21 13.22
C VAL A 29 1.61 0.07 13.95
N GLU A 30 2.33 1.16 13.72
CA GLU A 30 2.12 2.46 14.36
C GLU A 30 0.90 3.19 13.78
N ALA A 31 0.68 3.04 12.47
CA ALA A 31 -0.42 3.63 11.73
C ALA A 31 -0.63 2.90 10.40
N VAL A 32 -1.88 2.93 9.93
CA VAL A 32 -2.23 2.62 8.54
C VAL A 32 -2.69 3.93 7.89
N THR A 33 -2.10 4.27 6.75
CA THR A 33 -2.45 5.44 5.96
C THR A 33 -3.06 5.02 4.64
N ILE A 34 -4.10 5.74 4.21
CA ILE A 34 -4.85 5.41 3.00
C ILE A 34 -4.47 6.35 1.87
N VAL A 35 -4.17 5.80 0.70
CA VAL A 35 -3.93 6.54 -0.55
C VAL A 35 -4.92 6.07 -1.61
N SER A 36 -5.23 6.93 -2.58
CA SER A 36 -6.06 6.58 -3.73
C SER A 36 -5.28 5.69 -4.70
N GLY A 37 -5.90 4.60 -5.16
CA GLY A 37 -5.25 3.62 -6.04
C GLY A 37 -6.25 2.57 -6.50
N ASN A 38 -6.18 1.33 -6.00
CA ASN A 38 -7.10 0.24 -6.34
C ASN A 38 -8.57 0.64 -6.20
N VAL A 39 -8.89 1.39 -5.15
CA VAL A 39 -10.20 1.98 -4.86
C VAL A 39 -10.05 3.43 -4.37
N SER A 40 -11.17 4.13 -4.15
CA SER A 40 -11.15 5.46 -3.53
C SER A 40 -10.63 5.39 -2.08
N VAL A 41 -10.13 6.52 -1.56
CA VAL A 41 -9.64 6.57 -0.17
C VAL A 41 -10.72 6.24 0.86
N GLU A 42 -11.99 6.57 0.59
CA GLU A 42 -13.10 6.23 1.46
C GLU A 42 -13.33 4.71 1.49
N GLN A 43 -13.30 4.06 0.33
CA GLN A 43 -13.48 2.61 0.25
C GLN A 43 -12.27 1.86 0.82
N GLY A 44 -11.05 2.30 0.51
CA GLY A 44 -9.81 1.75 1.08
C GLY A 44 -9.79 1.87 2.61
N ALA A 45 -10.23 3.01 3.16
CA ALA A 45 -10.36 3.18 4.60
C ALA A 45 -11.36 2.19 5.23
N LYS A 46 -12.51 1.95 4.59
CA LYS A 46 -13.47 0.92 5.05
C LYS A 46 -12.84 -0.46 5.06
N ASN A 47 -12.14 -0.83 3.99
CA ASN A 47 -11.48 -2.13 3.86
C ASN A 47 -10.39 -2.32 4.92
N ALA A 48 -9.57 -1.29 5.15
CA ALA A 48 -8.52 -1.31 6.17
C ALA A 48 -9.11 -1.46 7.59
N LEU A 49 -10.15 -0.70 7.92
CA LEU A 49 -10.81 -0.78 9.23
C LEU A 49 -11.46 -2.13 9.46
N TYR A 50 -12.14 -2.68 8.45
CA TYR A 50 -12.70 -4.03 8.51
C TYR A 50 -11.60 -5.06 8.79
N THR A 51 -10.48 -4.97 8.06
CA THR A 51 -9.33 -5.86 8.23
C THR A 51 -8.74 -5.79 9.64
N LEU A 52 -8.63 -4.58 10.20
CA LEU A 52 -8.15 -4.37 11.57
C LEU A 52 -9.13 -4.91 12.63
N GLU A 53 -10.45 -4.77 12.41
CA GLU A 53 -11.47 -5.35 13.29
C GLU A 53 -11.38 -6.88 13.30
N VAL A 54 -11.19 -7.52 12.13
CA VAL A 54 -10.92 -8.96 12.02
C VAL A 54 -9.63 -9.35 12.75
N CYS A 55 -8.60 -8.51 12.69
CA CYS A 55 -7.36 -8.71 13.44
C CYS A 55 -7.52 -8.50 14.95
N LYS A 56 -8.63 -7.90 15.42
CA LYS A 56 -8.79 -7.36 16.78
C LYS A 56 -7.69 -6.35 17.13
N ALA A 57 -7.26 -5.57 16.16
CA ALA A 57 -6.24 -4.55 16.30
C ALA A 57 -6.87 -3.16 16.46
N SER A 58 -6.24 -2.30 17.25
CA SER A 58 -6.66 -0.91 17.48
C SER A 58 -5.80 0.11 16.73
N THR A 59 -5.06 -0.34 15.72
CA THR A 59 -4.16 0.50 14.92
C THR A 59 -4.95 1.64 14.26
N PRO A 60 -4.49 2.89 14.38
CA PRO A 60 -5.22 4.02 13.82
C PRO A 60 -5.09 4.06 12.28
N VAL A 61 -6.21 4.38 11.62
CA VAL A 61 -6.30 4.56 10.16
C VAL A 61 -6.46 6.04 9.84
N TYR A 62 -5.72 6.56 8.86
CA TYR A 62 -5.77 7.96 8.45
C TYR A 62 -5.98 8.09 6.95
N ILE A 63 -6.90 8.97 6.53
CA ILE A 63 -7.16 9.25 5.12
C ILE A 63 -6.10 10.20 4.58
N GLY A 64 -5.55 9.88 3.41
CA GLY A 64 -4.54 10.67 2.71
C GLY A 64 -5.01 11.22 1.37
N CYS A 65 -4.08 11.26 0.41
CA CYS A 65 -4.29 11.84 -0.90
C CYS A 65 -5.37 11.08 -1.69
N ALA A 66 -6.49 11.76 -1.97
CA ALA A 66 -7.64 11.21 -2.70
C ALA A 66 -7.40 11.06 -4.22
N LYS A 67 -6.29 11.59 -4.75
CA LYS A 67 -5.93 11.51 -6.17
C LYS A 67 -4.41 11.56 -6.37
N PRO A 68 -3.91 11.06 -7.52
CA PRO A 68 -2.52 11.25 -7.93
C PRO A 68 -2.12 12.73 -8.04
N MET A 69 -0.82 13.00 -8.02
CA MET A 69 -0.29 14.37 -8.03
C MET A 69 -0.73 15.17 -9.26
N LEU A 70 -0.55 14.60 -10.45
CA LEU A 70 -0.80 15.29 -11.74
C LEU A 70 -1.79 14.56 -12.66
N ARG A 71 -2.26 13.39 -12.27
CA ARG A 71 -3.12 12.53 -13.11
C ARG A 71 -4.54 12.44 -12.56
N GLU A 72 -5.45 11.99 -13.41
CA GLU A 72 -6.78 11.56 -12.96
C GLU A 72 -6.69 10.25 -12.18
N CYS A 73 -7.64 10.02 -11.27
CA CYS A 73 -7.71 8.75 -10.57
C CYS A 73 -7.96 7.60 -11.56
N SER A 74 -7.25 6.50 -11.35
CA SER A 74 -7.52 5.24 -12.02
C SER A 74 -7.73 4.20 -10.93
N TYR A 75 -8.84 3.47 -11.00
CA TYR A 75 -9.19 2.43 -10.04
C TYR A 75 -9.09 1.04 -10.68
N ALA A 76 -8.71 0.05 -9.88
CA ALA A 76 -8.52 -1.34 -10.32
C ALA A 76 -9.76 -2.22 -10.05
N HIS A 77 -10.97 -1.67 -10.20
CA HIS A 77 -12.22 -2.43 -9.96
C HIS A 77 -12.33 -3.68 -10.86
N TRP A 78 -11.73 -3.63 -12.06
CA TRP A 78 -11.65 -4.77 -12.98
C TRP A 78 -10.87 -5.97 -12.42
N PHE A 79 -9.99 -5.75 -11.43
CA PHE A 79 -9.19 -6.78 -10.77
C PHE A 79 -9.71 -7.12 -9.38
N HIS A 80 -10.03 -6.09 -8.58
CA HIS A 80 -10.39 -6.27 -7.16
C HIS A 80 -11.91 -6.19 -6.88
N GLY A 81 -12.74 -5.92 -7.88
CA GLY A 81 -14.17 -5.63 -7.68
C GLY A 81 -14.42 -4.19 -7.23
N ASP A 82 -15.69 -3.79 -7.22
CA ASP A 82 -16.13 -2.43 -6.88
C ASP A 82 -15.88 -2.09 -5.40
N ASP A 83 -15.84 -3.09 -4.53
CA ASP A 83 -15.51 -2.93 -3.10
C ASP A 83 -14.01 -3.08 -2.80
N GLY A 84 -13.18 -3.40 -3.79
CA GLY A 84 -11.76 -3.73 -3.62
C GLY A 84 -11.49 -5.08 -2.95
N MET A 85 -12.53 -5.84 -2.62
CA MET A 85 -12.48 -7.08 -1.83
C MET A 85 -13.18 -8.25 -2.52
N GLY A 86 -13.28 -8.21 -3.86
CA GLY A 86 -13.87 -9.25 -4.69
C GLY A 86 -15.40 -9.25 -4.70
N ASN A 87 -16.03 -8.08 -4.56
CA ASN A 87 -17.48 -7.88 -4.49
C ASN A 87 -18.13 -8.71 -3.37
N LYS A 88 -17.46 -8.80 -2.22
CA LYS A 88 -17.94 -9.51 -1.04
C LYS A 88 -18.82 -8.63 -0.16
N PHE A 89 -18.67 -7.31 -0.26
CA PHE A 89 -19.44 -6.31 0.47
C PHE A 89 -19.47 -6.61 1.97
N TYR A 90 -18.27 -6.76 2.55
CA TYR A 90 -18.11 -7.00 3.98
C TYR A 90 -18.79 -5.90 4.81
N ALA A 91 -19.25 -6.27 6.02
CA ALA A 91 -19.88 -5.33 6.92
C ALA A 91 -18.92 -4.18 7.29
N GLU A 92 -19.46 -2.97 7.41
CA GLU A 92 -18.67 -1.82 7.85
C GLU A 92 -18.15 -2.03 9.28
N ALA A 93 -16.88 -1.69 9.48
CA ALA A 93 -16.27 -1.71 10.80
C ALA A 93 -16.93 -0.69 11.74
N LYS A 94 -16.90 -0.97 13.04
CA LYS A 94 -17.43 -0.03 14.06
C LYS A 94 -16.50 1.16 14.27
N SER A 95 -15.21 0.97 14.06
CA SER A 95 -14.19 2.01 14.14
C SER A 95 -14.29 2.97 12.97
N LYS A 96 -13.74 4.18 13.15
CA LYS A 96 -13.69 5.21 12.11
C LYS A 96 -12.24 5.64 11.87
N PRO A 97 -11.93 6.18 10.68
CA PRO A 97 -10.65 6.83 10.46
C PRO A 97 -10.48 7.99 11.44
N GLN A 98 -9.23 8.25 11.83
CA GLN A 98 -8.86 9.40 12.62
C GLN A 98 -8.94 10.67 11.76
N SER A 99 -9.07 11.83 12.42
CA SER A 99 -9.30 13.12 11.74
C SER A 99 -8.05 13.75 11.11
N ALA A 100 -6.85 13.35 11.54
CA ALA A 100 -5.61 13.88 10.97
C ALA A 100 -5.39 13.35 9.54
N HIS A 101 -4.76 14.16 8.68
CA HIS A 101 -4.43 13.75 7.33
C HIS A 101 -3.21 12.82 7.33
N ALA A 102 -3.23 11.76 6.53
CA ALA A 102 -2.17 10.74 6.48
C ALA A 102 -0.77 11.33 6.33
N VAL A 103 -0.61 12.33 5.45
CA VAL A 103 0.68 13.00 5.20
C VAL A 103 1.24 13.65 6.48
N ASP A 104 0.39 14.29 7.29
CA ASP A 104 0.85 14.89 8.55
C ASP A 104 1.30 13.81 9.53
N VAL A 105 0.56 12.70 9.59
CA VAL A 105 0.87 11.55 10.45
C VAL A 105 2.16 10.86 10.03
N ILE A 106 2.41 10.71 8.73
CA ILE A 106 3.67 10.16 8.21
C ILE A 106 4.84 11.01 8.70
N ILE A 107 4.77 12.34 8.51
CA ILE A 107 5.82 13.26 8.94
C ILE A 107 6.01 13.20 10.46
N ASP A 108 4.92 13.24 11.22
CA ASP A 108 4.93 13.23 12.68
C ASP A 108 5.54 11.93 13.24
N LYS A 109 5.10 10.77 12.73
CA LYS A 109 5.60 9.46 13.18
C LYS A 109 7.08 9.27 12.85
N ILE A 110 7.54 9.68 11.67
CA ILE A 110 8.96 9.60 11.30
C ILE A 110 9.80 10.51 12.19
N LYS A 111 9.34 11.74 12.48
CA LYS A 111 10.06 12.67 13.37
C LYS A 111 10.05 12.25 14.83
N THR A 112 8.99 11.57 15.26
CA THR A 112 8.86 11.04 16.62
C THR A 112 9.80 9.86 16.85
N TYR A 113 10.03 9.03 15.83
CA TYR A 113 10.85 7.82 15.93
C TYR A 113 11.95 7.79 14.83
N PRO A 114 12.91 8.73 14.86
CA PRO A 114 13.93 8.86 13.83
C PRO A 114 14.83 7.61 13.82
N GLY A 115 14.99 7.00 12.64
CA GLY A 115 15.78 5.80 12.42
C GLY A 115 15.09 4.49 12.80
N GLU A 116 13.84 4.53 13.27
CA GLU A 116 13.11 3.34 13.72
C GLU A 116 11.92 2.96 12.83
N ILE A 117 11.35 3.91 12.07
CA ILE A 117 10.19 3.64 11.21
C ILE A 117 10.61 2.92 9.93
N THR A 118 10.06 1.73 9.74
CA THR A 118 9.98 1.08 8.43
C THR A 118 8.66 1.46 7.76
N ILE A 119 8.73 2.11 6.62
CA ILE A 119 7.55 2.39 5.78
C ILE A 119 7.31 1.18 4.88
N VAL A 120 6.07 0.74 4.78
CA VAL A 120 5.63 -0.31 3.84
C VAL A 120 4.56 0.29 2.95
N THR A 121 4.86 0.48 1.67
CA THR A 121 3.90 1.04 0.71
C THR A 121 3.35 -0.09 -0.16
N LEU A 122 2.02 -0.21 -0.18
CA LEU A 122 1.27 -1.23 -0.89
C LEU A 122 0.43 -0.64 -2.03
N GLY A 123 0.26 0.68 -2.04
CA GLY A 123 -0.41 1.42 -3.11
C GLY A 123 0.49 2.48 -3.78
N PRO A 124 -0.11 3.39 -4.56
CA PRO A 124 0.59 4.51 -5.20
C PRO A 124 1.33 5.40 -4.20
N LEU A 125 2.50 5.92 -4.59
CA LEU A 125 3.43 6.61 -3.69
C LEU A 125 3.04 8.06 -3.34
N THR A 126 1.80 8.49 -3.63
CA THR A 126 1.36 9.88 -3.54
C THR A 126 1.47 10.46 -2.12
N ASN A 127 1.07 9.70 -1.10
CA ASN A 127 1.20 10.14 0.30
C ASN A 127 2.66 10.37 0.68
N ILE A 128 3.54 9.41 0.33
CA ILE A 128 4.97 9.47 0.67
C ILE A 128 5.67 10.60 -0.10
N ALA A 129 5.41 10.76 -1.39
CA ALA A 129 5.93 11.86 -2.18
C ALA A 129 5.48 13.23 -1.63
N THR A 130 4.20 13.35 -1.25
CA THR A 130 3.68 14.58 -0.65
C THR A 130 4.33 14.87 0.70
N ALA A 131 4.58 13.85 1.52
CA ALA A 131 5.31 13.99 2.78
C ALA A 131 6.75 14.48 2.55
N LEU A 132 7.45 13.89 1.58
CA LEU A 132 8.81 14.28 1.21
C LEU A 132 8.89 15.71 0.63
N LEU A 133 7.88 16.14 -0.14
CA LEU A 133 7.84 17.52 -0.63
C LEU A 133 7.60 18.53 0.49
N ARG A 134 6.81 18.17 1.50
CA ARG A 134 6.51 19.05 2.64
C ARG A 134 7.61 19.07 3.69
N ALA A 135 8.30 17.95 3.90
CA ALA A 135 9.35 17.79 4.89
C ALA A 135 10.49 16.92 4.33
N PRO A 136 11.33 17.45 3.41
CA PRO A 136 12.38 16.67 2.74
C PRO A 136 13.37 15.99 3.69
N GLU A 137 13.56 16.55 4.88
CA GLU A 137 14.47 16.01 5.91
C GLU A 137 14.08 14.60 6.39
N ILE A 138 12.80 14.22 6.28
CA ILE A 138 12.32 12.90 6.73
C ILE A 138 12.96 11.76 5.96
N ALA A 139 13.44 12.00 4.73
CA ALA A 139 14.10 10.98 3.91
C ALA A 139 15.28 10.31 4.65
N SER A 140 16.04 11.10 5.42
CA SER A 140 17.18 10.64 6.20
C SER A 140 16.83 10.01 7.55
N LEU A 141 15.58 10.20 7.99
CA LEU A 141 15.08 9.73 9.29
C LEU A 141 14.32 8.40 9.18
N VAL A 142 13.97 7.97 7.96
CA VAL A 142 13.33 6.68 7.74
C VAL A 142 14.39 5.57 7.84
N GLN A 143 14.08 4.51 8.59
CA GLN A 143 14.97 3.35 8.69
C GLN A 143 15.08 2.64 7.34
N ARG A 144 13.92 2.41 6.71
CA ARG A 144 13.75 1.67 5.47
C ARG A 144 12.38 1.98 4.86
N CYS A 145 12.30 2.10 3.55
CA CYS A 145 11.03 2.19 2.82
C CYS A 145 10.91 0.99 1.88
N VAL A 146 10.01 0.07 2.18
CA VAL A 146 9.73 -1.12 1.36
C VAL A 146 8.55 -0.82 0.47
N ILE A 147 8.76 -0.86 -0.84
CA ILE A 147 7.81 -0.44 -1.85
C ILE A 147 7.36 -1.66 -2.64
N MET A 148 6.07 -2.03 -2.55
CA MET A 148 5.47 -2.92 -3.54
C MET A 148 5.14 -2.09 -4.78
N GLY A 149 5.85 -2.37 -5.86
CA GLY A 149 5.62 -1.70 -7.14
C GLY A 149 6.80 -1.83 -8.09
N GLY A 150 6.55 -1.50 -9.35
CA GLY A 150 7.53 -1.59 -10.43
C GLY A 150 7.63 -2.98 -11.05
N ALA A 151 8.26 -3.05 -12.21
CA ALA A 151 8.46 -4.26 -13.00
C ALA A 151 9.83 -4.18 -13.69
N ALA A 152 10.91 -4.34 -12.94
CA ALA A 152 12.26 -4.04 -13.46
C ALA A 152 12.72 -5.09 -14.48
N ASN A 153 12.43 -6.36 -14.22
CA ASN A 153 12.86 -7.49 -15.07
C ASN A 153 11.68 -8.32 -15.58
N THR A 154 10.50 -7.72 -15.73
CA THR A 154 9.30 -8.39 -16.24
C THR A 154 8.42 -7.42 -17.01
N VAL A 155 7.45 -7.97 -17.73
CA VAL A 155 6.35 -7.20 -18.32
C VAL A 155 5.46 -6.67 -17.19
N GLY A 156 5.02 -5.41 -17.32
CA GLY A 156 4.10 -4.78 -16.38
C GLY A 156 2.70 -5.40 -16.37
N ASN A 157 1.89 -5.07 -15.37
CA ASN A 157 0.55 -5.63 -15.16
C ASN A 157 -0.60 -4.73 -15.65
N VAL A 158 -0.36 -3.42 -15.80
CA VAL A 158 -1.35 -2.47 -16.35
C VAL A 158 -1.02 -2.08 -17.80
N THR A 159 0.27 -1.94 -18.12
CA THR A 159 0.75 -1.80 -19.49
C THR A 159 1.97 -2.71 -19.66
N PRO A 160 2.40 -3.04 -20.89
CA PRO A 160 3.59 -3.86 -21.09
C PRO A 160 4.86 -3.33 -20.38
N ALA A 161 4.93 -2.02 -20.14
CA ALA A 161 6.10 -1.35 -19.57
C ALA A 161 5.91 -0.86 -18.12
N ALA A 162 4.72 -0.99 -17.53
CA ALA A 162 4.44 -0.38 -16.23
C ALA A 162 3.62 -1.28 -15.31
N GLU A 163 4.01 -1.28 -14.04
CA GLU A 163 3.26 -1.84 -12.94
C GLU A 163 2.27 -0.78 -12.40
N TYR A 164 1.11 -1.22 -11.94
CA TYR A 164 -0.04 -0.41 -11.51
C TYR A 164 0.31 0.72 -10.55
N ASN A 165 0.90 0.44 -9.37
CA ASN A 165 1.17 1.45 -8.34
C ASN A 165 2.08 2.58 -8.87
N ILE A 166 3.11 2.22 -9.64
CA ILE A 166 4.00 3.19 -10.28
C ILE A 166 3.31 3.92 -11.44
N TRP A 167 2.43 3.25 -12.18
CA TRP A 167 1.71 3.83 -13.31
C TRP A 167 0.62 4.83 -12.89
N VAL A 168 -0.03 4.61 -11.74
CA VAL A 168 -1.06 5.50 -11.20
C VAL A 168 -0.47 6.88 -10.87
N ASP A 169 0.71 6.93 -10.24
CA ASP A 169 1.38 8.19 -9.90
C ASP A 169 2.91 8.10 -10.11
N PRO A 170 3.39 8.14 -11.37
CA PRO A 170 4.81 8.05 -11.67
C PRO A 170 5.57 9.31 -11.27
N GLU A 171 4.90 10.45 -11.16
CA GLU A 171 5.49 11.67 -10.63
C GLU A 171 5.82 11.53 -9.14
N ALA A 172 4.90 10.97 -8.34
CA ALA A 172 5.17 10.61 -6.96
C ALA A 172 6.30 9.57 -6.85
N ALA A 173 6.26 8.52 -7.67
CA ALA A 173 7.33 7.52 -7.69
C ALA A 173 8.69 8.14 -7.99
N LYS A 174 8.77 9.03 -8.98
CA LYS A 174 10.00 9.76 -9.30
C LYS A 174 10.51 10.55 -8.09
N ILE A 175 9.65 11.27 -7.37
CA ILE A 175 10.04 12.01 -6.17
C ILE A 175 10.60 11.07 -5.10
N VAL A 176 9.91 9.97 -4.82
CA VAL A 176 10.33 9.00 -3.79
C VAL A 176 11.69 8.38 -4.14
N PHE A 177 11.87 7.88 -5.37
CA PHE A 177 13.12 7.25 -5.78
C PHE A 177 14.31 8.23 -5.84
N HIS A 178 14.07 9.53 -6.06
CA HIS A 178 15.12 10.56 -6.06
C HIS A 178 15.32 11.26 -4.70
N SER A 179 14.57 10.87 -3.66
CA SER A 179 14.59 11.56 -2.36
C SER A 179 15.84 11.28 -1.51
N GLY A 180 16.61 10.26 -1.85
CA GLY A 180 17.70 9.75 -1.00
C GLY A 180 17.22 8.90 0.19
N MET A 181 15.91 8.68 0.34
CA MET A 181 15.35 7.76 1.32
C MET A 181 15.79 6.31 1.01
N PRO A 182 16.11 5.47 2.01
CA PRO A 182 16.54 4.08 1.81
C PRO A 182 15.40 3.19 1.28
N CYS A 183 15.18 3.25 -0.03
CA CYS A 183 14.10 2.56 -0.71
C CYS A 183 14.51 1.14 -1.16
N GLU A 184 13.62 0.19 -0.92
CA GLU A 184 13.74 -1.19 -1.40
C GLU A 184 12.48 -1.56 -2.16
N MET A 185 12.67 -1.99 -3.41
CA MET A 185 11.56 -2.31 -4.30
C MET A 185 11.28 -3.81 -4.31
N VAL A 186 10.04 -4.19 -4.01
CA VAL A 186 9.48 -5.52 -4.19
C VAL A 186 8.64 -5.47 -5.47
N GLY A 187 9.30 -5.72 -6.59
CA GLY A 187 8.71 -5.61 -7.92
C GLY A 187 7.75 -6.75 -8.27
N TRP A 188 6.94 -6.48 -9.29
CA TRP A 188 5.96 -7.42 -9.84
C TRP A 188 6.58 -8.77 -10.21
N GLU A 189 7.84 -8.83 -10.65
CA GLU A 189 8.52 -10.08 -11.00
C GLU A 189 8.58 -11.11 -9.87
N LEU A 190 8.54 -10.68 -8.60
CA LEU A 190 8.65 -11.57 -7.45
C LEU A 190 7.30 -12.20 -7.04
N ILE A 191 6.19 -11.67 -7.54
CA ILE A 191 4.84 -12.00 -7.06
C ILE A 191 4.22 -13.20 -7.81
N PRO A 192 4.31 -13.30 -9.16
CA PRO A 192 3.79 -14.45 -9.92
C PRO A 192 4.54 -15.77 -9.68
N ILE A 193 5.72 -15.75 -9.05
CA ILE A 193 6.59 -16.94 -8.90
C ILE A 193 5.86 -18.08 -8.16
N ARG A 194 4.82 -17.78 -7.37
CA ARG A 194 3.98 -18.81 -6.71
C ARG A 194 2.69 -19.21 -7.44
N GLN A 195 2.21 -18.46 -8.43
CA GLN A 195 0.94 -18.79 -9.10
C GLN A 195 1.08 -19.92 -10.12
N LYS A 196 2.29 -20.19 -10.65
CA LYS A 196 2.52 -21.30 -11.58
C LYS A 196 2.26 -22.69 -10.99
N ASN A 197 2.25 -22.85 -9.66
CA ASN A 197 2.01 -24.15 -9.03
C ASN A 197 0.55 -24.43 -8.67
N ALA A 198 -0.37 -23.50 -8.95
CA ALA A 198 -1.79 -23.63 -8.59
C ALA A 198 -2.71 -24.03 -9.77
N THR A 199 -2.18 -24.14 -10.99
CA THR A 199 -2.98 -24.44 -12.20
C THR A 199 -2.52 -25.66 -13.01
N ASP A 200 -1.50 -26.40 -12.57
CA ASP A 200 -1.16 -27.71 -13.15
C ASP A 200 -2.12 -28.81 -12.65
N GLY A 201 -3.41 -28.64 -12.95
CA GLY A 201 -4.35 -29.75 -13.07
C GLY A 201 -4.18 -30.41 -14.44
N PRO A 202 -4.46 -31.71 -14.61
CA PRO A 202 -4.20 -32.41 -15.86
C PRO A 202 -5.01 -31.76 -16.99
N SER A 203 -4.32 -31.35 -18.04
CA SER A 203 -4.94 -30.76 -19.22
C SER A 203 -5.92 -31.74 -19.84
N CYS A 204 -7.18 -31.31 -20.04
CA CYS A 204 -8.14 -31.97 -20.94
C CYS A 204 -7.65 -31.87 -22.39
N ARG A 205 -6.66 -32.70 -22.73
CA ARG A 205 -6.27 -33.07 -24.09
C ARG A 205 -5.90 -34.54 -24.06
N ASP A 206 -6.90 -35.37 -23.78
CA ASP A 206 -6.95 -36.81 -24.05
C ASP A 206 -8.40 -37.29 -23.77
N ALA A 207 -9.32 -36.91 -24.66
CA ALA A 207 -10.64 -37.51 -24.84
C ALA A 207 -11.14 -37.20 -26.26
#